data_AF-A0A1Q6TUL3-F1
#
_entry.id   AF-A0A1Q6TUL3-F1
#
_cell.length_a   1.000
_cell.length_b   1.000
_cell.length_c   1.000
_cell.angle_alpha   90.00
_cell.angle_beta   90.00
_cell.angle_gamma   90.00
#
_symmetry.space_group_name_H-M   'P 1'
#
loop_
_entity.id
_entity.type
_entity.pdbx_description
1 polymer ?
#
loop_
_entity_poly.entity_id
_entity_poly.type
_entity_poly.pdbx_seq_one_letter_code
_entity_poly.pdbx_strand_id
1 'polypeptide(L)'
;MMPLISVIIPVYNVEKYLRGCLDSVINQTYKNLEIICVNDCSTDSSPEILEEYAKKDRRITIKKNPKNIGLGLTRNEGIKIASGEYIHCLDSDDWLELDAYEILVKYLDNDVDAVRFTYTSHDEITEKKEYIGYCITDFLYKKVNIYNAPECFKMWKSSAWIKIYKKDFILKNNLWYNDYRCLEDIEYAMRSALAAKNIIFIKENLLNYRANRNGSLLTKRAHYIDNVIKDTKWANSLDIDKEVKAEILDYIYELLVMNCLDAYYVNVLKYKQMRKIFKENIDMDVFSVPLARKLTEKVLSYSSFKFFLSYCARRFIREHFPELTKKYFAIKKKLLQTN
;
A
#
# COMPACT_ATOMS: atom_id res chain seq x y z
N MET A 1 10.97 -11.01 -29.66
CA MET A 1 11.73 -10.58 -28.46
C MET A 1 10.90 -10.95 -27.24
N MET A 2 11.53 -11.47 -26.19
CA MET A 2 10.84 -11.68 -24.91
C MET A 2 10.51 -10.31 -24.30
N PRO A 3 9.33 -10.14 -23.68
CA PRO A 3 8.96 -8.88 -23.04
C PRO A 3 9.92 -8.58 -21.89
N LEU A 4 10.25 -7.31 -21.68
CA LEU A 4 11.04 -6.94 -20.49
C LEU A 4 10.13 -6.82 -19.27
N ILE A 5 8.94 -6.26 -19.45
CA ILE A 5 8.00 -5.97 -18.37
C ILE A 5 6.67 -6.68 -18.62
N SER A 6 6.20 -7.37 -17.60
CA SER A 6 4.86 -7.92 -17.46
C SER A 6 3.99 -6.99 -16.65
N VAL A 7 2.97 -6.41 -17.30
CA VAL A 7 1.96 -5.60 -16.64
C VAL A 7 0.79 -6.49 -16.27
N ILE A 8 0.63 -6.79 -14.99
CA ILE A 8 -0.47 -7.61 -14.48
C ILE A 8 -1.59 -6.69 -14.02
N ILE A 9 -2.77 -6.85 -14.62
CA ILE A 9 -3.96 -6.05 -14.33
C ILE A 9 -5.04 -6.99 -13.77
N PRO A 10 -5.23 -7.08 -12.44
CA PRO A 10 -6.34 -7.80 -11.85
C PRO A 10 -7.64 -7.03 -12.08
N VAL A 11 -8.69 -7.72 -12.53
CA VAL A 11 -9.97 -7.10 -12.94
C VAL A 11 -11.12 -7.78 -12.21
N TYR A 12 -11.89 -6.98 -11.45
CA TYR A 12 -13.15 -7.43 -10.84
C TYR A 12 -14.16 -6.29 -10.69
N ASN A 13 -15.22 -6.32 -11.50
CA ASN A 13 -16.32 -5.36 -11.44
C ASN A 13 -15.89 -3.88 -11.49
N VAL A 14 -15.14 -3.52 -12.55
CA VAL A 14 -14.50 -2.21 -12.74
C VAL A 14 -14.80 -1.60 -14.11
N GLU A 15 -15.91 -1.96 -14.75
CA GLU A 15 -16.26 -1.55 -16.13
C GLU A 15 -16.12 -0.05 -16.39
N LYS A 16 -16.39 0.77 -15.37
CA LYS A 16 -16.34 2.24 -15.43
C LYS A 16 -14.93 2.79 -15.61
N TYR A 17 -13.92 2.09 -15.11
CA TYR A 17 -12.54 2.58 -15.00
C TYR A 17 -11.59 1.83 -15.92
N LEU A 18 -11.92 0.57 -16.25
CA LEU A 18 -11.04 -0.35 -16.94
C LEU A 18 -10.51 0.17 -18.28
N ARG A 19 -11.34 0.89 -19.06
CA ARG A 19 -10.91 1.47 -20.35
C ARG A 19 -9.76 2.47 -20.15
N GLY A 20 -9.88 3.37 -19.18
CA GLY A 20 -8.83 4.35 -18.87
C GLY A 20 -7.52 3.69 -18.42
N CYS A 21 -7.62 2.64 -17.59
CA CYS A 21 -6.47 1.82 -17.21
C CYS A 21 -5.80 1.21 -18.45
N LEU A 22 -6.56 0.50 -19.29
CA LEU A 22 -6.04 -0.19 -20.47
C LEU A 22 -5.45 0.79 -21.50
N ASP A 23 -6.14 1.90 -21.77
CA ASP A 23 -5.67 2.97 -22.65
C ASP A 23 -4.31 3.51 -22.19
N SER A 24 -4.12 3.69 -20.88
CA SER A 24 -2.85 4.17 -20.33
C SER A 24 -1.69 3.21 -20.53
N VAL A 25 -1.94 1.89 -20.63
CA VAL A 25 -0.91 0.86 -20.81
C VAL A 25 -0.62 0.61 -22.30
N ILE A 26 -1.65 0.51 -23.16
CA ILE A 26 -1.43 0.24 -24.59
C ILE A 26 -0.70 1.40 -25.29
N ASN A 27 -0.95 2.63 -24.83
CA ASN A 27 -0.40 3.84 -25.43
C ASN A 27 1.02 4.17 -24.97
N GLN A 28 1.57 3.47 -23.95
CA GLN A 28 2.92 3.69 -23.41
C GLN A 28 3.98 3.89 -24.49
N THR A 29 4.86 4.87 -24.34
CA THR A 29 5.94 5.12 -25.32
C THR A 29 6.87 3.91 -25.46
N TYR A 30 7.16 3.23 -24.35
CA TYR A 30 7.89 1.95 -24.34
C TYR A 30 6.98 0.78 -24.72
N LYS A 31 7.37 0.01 -25.75
CA LYS A 31 6.50 -1.03 -26.35
C LYS A 31 6.81 -2.47 -25.96
N ASN A 32 7.99 -2.77 -25.38
CA ASN A 32 8.40 -4.14 -25.05
C ASN A 32 7.75 -4.65 -23.75
N LEU A 33 6.42 -4.73 -23.81
CA LEU A 33 5.52 -5.08 -22.71
C LEU A 33 4.73 -6.34 -23.08
N GLU A 34 4.44 -7.16 -22.08
CA GLU A 34 3.26 -8.03 -22.09
C GLU A 34 2.22 -7.48 -21.11
N ILE A 35 0.94 -7.62 -21.44
CA ILE A 35 -0.16 -7.11 -20.63
C ILE A 35 -1.05 -8.29 -20.28
N ILE A 36 -1.12 -8.64 -19.00
CA ILE A 36 -1.84 -9.81 -18.51
C ILE A 36 -3.03 -9.32 -17.70
N CYS A 37 -4.21 -9.37 -18.31
CA CYS A 37 -5.46 -9.04 -17.66
C CYS A 37 -6.05 -10.30 -17.01
N VAL A 38 -6.13 -10.32 -15.69
CA VAL A 38 -6.67 -11.45 -14.94
C VAL A 38 -8.08 -11.10 -14.46
N ASN A 39 -9.10 -11.59 -15.16
CA ASN A 39 -10.50 -11.40 -14.80
C ASN A 39 -10.88 -12.34 -13.64
N ASP A 40 -11.12 -11.77 -12.47
CA ASP A 40 -11.46 -12.49 -11.23
C ASP A 40 -12.97 -12.78 -11.12
N CYS A 41 -13.54 -13.32 -12.19
CA CYS A 41 -14.96 -13.65 -12.31
C CYS A 41 -15.89 -12.43 -12.19
N SER A 42 -15.59 -11.36 -12.93
CA SER A 42 -16.48 -10.17 -13.03
C SER A 42 -17.87 -10.53 -13.55
N THR A 43 -18.87 -9.79 -13.08
CA THR A 43 -20.30 -9.91 -13.42
C THR A 43 -20.86 -8.66 -14.11
N ASP A 44 -20.05 -7.61 -14.24
CA ASP A 44 -20.36 -6.41 -15.03
C ASP A 44 -19.78 -6.52 -16.44
N SER A 45 -19.71 -5.42 -17.20
CA SER A 45 -19.21 -5.41 -18.59
C SER A 45 -17.67 -5.48 -18.70
N SER A 46 -16.95 -5.72 -17.61
CA SER A 46 -15.48 -5.82 -17.63
C SER A 46 -14.96 -6.91 -18.59
N PRO A 47 -15.54 -8.13 -18.66
CA PRO A 47 -15.10 -9.15 -19.61
C PRO A 47 -15.19 -8.71 -21.07
N GLU A 48 -16.27 -8.05 -21.46
CA GLU A 48 -16.50 -7.55 -22.82
C GLU A 48 -15.48 -6.47 -23.19
N ILE A 49 -15.16 -5.58 -22.24
CA ILE A 49 -14.11 -4.57 -22.42
C ILE A 49 -12.75 -5.26 -22.63
N LEU A 50 -12.42 -6.30 -21.84
CA LEU A 50 -11.17 -7.03 -22.02
C LEU A 50 -11.06 -7.65 -23.42
N GLU A 51 -12.11 -8.32 -23.89
CA GLU A 51 -12.15 -8.93 -25.23
C GLU A 51 -12.02 -7.88 -26.35
N GLU A 52 -12.61 -6.70 -26.17
CA GLU A 52 -12.45 -5.59 -27.10
C GLU A 52 -10.98 -5.14 -27.20
N TYR A 53 -10.30 -4.98 -26.07
CA TYR A 53 -8.92 -4.52 -26.04
C TYR A 53 -7.93 -5.59 -26.51
N ALA A 54 -8.17 -6.87 -26.21
CA ALA A 54 -7.34 -7.97 -26.70
C ALA A 54 -7.36 -8.08 -28.23
N LYS A 55 -8.46 -7.68 -28.89
CA LYS A 55 -8.53 -7.57 -30.35
C LYS A 55 -7.74 -6.38 -30.91
N LYS A 56 -7.56 -5.31 -30.12
CA LYS A 56 -6.86 -4.08 -30.52
C LYS A 56 -5.35 -4.17 -30.31
N ASP A 57 -4.90 -4.87 -29.27
CA ASP A 57 -3.48 -4.98 -28.93
C ASP A 57 -3.07 -6.42 -28.64
N ARG A 58 -2.24 -6.97 -29.52
CA ARG A 58 -1.73 -8.35 -29.45
C ARG A 58 -0.86 -8.64 -28.21
N ARG A 59 -0.47 -7.62 -27.45
CA ARG A 59 0.28 -7.79 -26.19
C ARG A 59 -0.62 -8.18 -25.02
N ILE A 60 -1.95 -8.06 -25.18
CA ILE A 60 -2.92 -8.38 -24.14
C ILE A 60 -3.24 -9.88 -24.15
N THR A 61 -3.03 -10.51 -22.99
CA THR A 61 -3.48 -11.86 -22.68
C THR A 61 -4.54 -11.80 -21.59
N ILE A 62 -5.67 -12.47 -21.81
CA ILE A 62 -6.75 -12.56 -20.83
C ILE A 62 -6.67 -13.91 -20.13
N LYS A 63 -6.62 -13.90 -18.80
CA LYS A 63 -6.79 -15.07 -17.95
C LYS A 63 -8.07 -14.92 -17.15
N LYS A 64 -8.92 -15.94 -17.14
CA LYS A 64 -10.16 -15.95 -16.37
C LYS A 64 -10.02 -16.88 -15.16
N ASN A 65 -10.34 -16.38 -13.98
CA ASN A 65 -10.47 -17.22 -12.79
C ASN A 65 -11.85 -17.88 -12.78
N PRO A 66 -11.95 -19.15 -12.31
CA PRO A 66 -13.22 -19.89 -12.28
C PRO A 66 -14.21 -19.34 -11.24
N LYS A 67 -13.72 -18.60 -10.26
CA LYS A 67 -14.48 -17.92 -9.21
C LYS A 67 -13.70 -16.71 -8.74
N ASN A 68 -14.35 -15.79 -8.02
CA ASN A 68 -13.65 -14.67 -7.38
C ASN A 68 -12.74 -15.17 -6.24
N ILE A 69 -11.44 -15.12 -6.46
CA ILE A 69 -10.40 -15.55 -5.50
C ILE A 69 -9.77 -14.39 -4.73
N GLY A 70 -10.12 -13.14 -5.06
CA GLY A 70 -9.61 -11.95 -4.39
C GLY A 70 -8.35 -11.38 -5.05
N LEU A 71 -8.04 -10.12 -4.71
CA LEU A 71 -7.06 -9.31 -5.40
C LEU A 71 -5.64 -9.92 -5.37
N GLY A 72 -5.18 -10.35 -4.19
CA GLY A 72 -3.86 -10.94 -4.01
C GLY A 72 -3.66 -12.21 -4.82
N LEU A 73 -4.59 -13.16 -4.70
CA LEU A 73 -4.52 -14.41 -5.47
C LEU A 73 -4.67 -14.18 -6.98
N THR A 74 -5.44 -13.16 -7.38
CA THR A 74 -5.55 -12.76 -8.80
C THR A 74 -4.23 -12.22 -9.33
N ARG A 75 -3.48 -11.43 -8.55
CA ARG A 75 -2.10 -11.02 -8.91
C ARG A 75 -1.17 -12.23 -9.02
N ASN A 76 -1.24 -13.19 -8.09
CA ASN A 76 -0.45 -14.43 -8.15
C ASN A 76 -0.73 -15.22 -9.44
N GLU A 77 -2.00 -15.33 -9.83
CA GLU A 77 -2.41 -15.99 -11.07
C GLU A 77 -1.82 -15.31 -12.33
N GLY A 78 -1.66 -13.99 -12.31
CA GLY A 78 -0.93 -13.25 -13.34
C GLY A 78 0.58 -13.49 -13.31
N ILE A 79 1.20 -13.46 -12.12
CA ILE A 79 2.65 -13.67 -11.94
C ILE A 79 3.08 -15.04 -12.47
N LYS A 80 2.26 -16.07 -12.25
CA LYS A 80 2.54 -17.44 -12.70
C LYS A 80 2.67 -17.57 -14.21
N ILE A 81 1.89 -16.81 -14.99
CA ILE A 81 1.90 -16.88 -16.45
C ILE A 81 2.74 -15.78 -17.11
N ALA A 82 3.27 -14.85 -16.32
CA ALA A 82 4.13 -13.79 -16.81
C ALA A 82 5.41 -14.35 -17.43
N SER A 83 5.86 -13.81 -18.56
CA SER A 83 7.12 -14.15 -19.22
C SER A 83 8.17 -13.04 -19.17
N GLY A 84 7.79 -11.84 -18.74
CA GLY A 84 8.69 -10.70 -18.59
C GLY A 84 9.71 -10.86 -17.46
N GLU A 85 10.84 -10.19 -17.60
CA GLU A 85 11.90 -10.18 -16.58
C GLU A 85 11.48 -9.40 -15.33
N TYR A 86 10.62 -8.39 -15.49
CA TYR A 86 10.06 -7.58 -14.41
C TYR A 86 8.55 -7.65 -14.38
N ILE A 87 7.98 -7.58 -13.18
CA ILE A 87 6.55 -7.63 -12.91
C ILE A 87 6.08 -6.30 -12.32
N HIS A 88 5.08 -5.69 -12.94
CA HIS A 88 4.34 -4.57 -12.37
C HIS A 88 2.86 -4.94 -12.23
N CYS A 89 2.31 -4.87 -11.02
CA CYS A 89 0.89 -5.12 -10.76
C CYS A 89 0.13 -3.79 -10.73
N LEU A 90 -0.57 -3.44 -11.82
CA LEU A 90 -1.35 -2.21 -11.93
C LEU A 90 -2.82 -2.48 -11.60
N ASP A 91 -3.39 -1.73 -10.65
CA ASP A 91 -4.81 -1.88 -10.33
C ASP A 91 -5.69 -1.30 -11.45
N SER A 92 -6.75 -2.03 -11.80
CA SER A 92 -7.61 -1.77 -12.99
C SER A 92 -8.45 -0.50 -12.97
N ASP A 93 -8.42 0.24 -11.86
CA ASP A 93 -9.09 1.51 -11.60
C ASP A 93 -8.17 2.74 -11.66
N ASP A 94 -6.86 2.50 -11.75
CA ASP A 94 -5.80 3.50 -11.84
C ASP A 94 -5.29 3.64 -13.28
N TRP A 95 -4.41 4.62 -13.52
CA TRP A 95 -3.79 4.82 -14.83
C TRP A 95 -2.37 5.34 -14.75
N LEU A 96 -1.56 5.06 -15.77
CA LEU A 96 -0.16 5.45 -15.86
C LEU A 96 0.03 6.74 -16.67
N GLU A 97 1.12 7.46 -16.39
CA GLU A 97 1.67 8.48 -17.28
C GLU A 97 2.21 7.84 -18.57
N LEU A 98 2.14 8.56 -19.69
CA LEU A 98 2.41 8.03 -21.04
C LEU A 98 3.83 7.45 -21.22
N ASP A 99 4.81 8.00 -20.51
CA ASP A 99 6.23 7.63 -20.55
C ASP A 99 6.67 6.80 -19.33
N ALA A 100 5.72 6.31 -18.52
CA ALA A 100 6.01 5.63 -17.26
C ALA A 100 7.00 4.47 -17.42
N TYR A 101 6.77 3.57 -18.37
CA TYR A 101 7.70 2.45 -18.57
C TYR A 101 9.02 2.87 -19.22
N GLU A 102 9.04 3.89 -20.08
CA GLU A 102 10.28 4.43 -20.66
C GLU A 102 11.19 5.03 -19.58
N ILE A 103 10.60 5.66 -18.56
CA ILE A 103 11.33 6.12 -17.38
C ILE A 103 11.80 4.93 -16.55
N LEU A 104 10.91 3.98 -16.23
CA LEU A 104 11.23 2.86 -15.35
C LEU A 104 12.41 2.03 -15.85
N VAL A 105 12.45 1.72 -17.15
CA VAL A 105 13.51 0.86 -17.71
C VAL A 105 14.92 1.42 -17.55
N LYS A 106 15.08 2.72 -17.30
CA LYS A 106 16.38 3.35 -17.00
C LYS A 106 16.96 2.90 -15.66
N TYR A 107 16.11 2.38 -14.77
CA TYR A 107 16.45 1.95 -13.42
C TYR A 107 16.33 0.43 -13.24
N LEU A 108 16.00 -0.32 -14.31
CA LEU A 108 15.93 -1.77 -14.28
C LEU A 108 17.25 -2.34 -14.79
N ASP A 109 17.93 -3.12 -13.95
CA ASP A 109 19.14 -3.84 -14.32
C ASP A 109 19.26 -5.16 -13.55
N ASN A 110 20.23 -5.99 -13.92
CA ASN A 110 20.35 -7.33 -13.37
C ASN A 110 20.48 -7.41 -11.85
N ASP A 111 20.97 -6.37 -11.20
CA ASP A 111 21.17 -6.33 -9.77
C ASP A 111 20.02 -5.64 -9.03
N VAL A 112 19.00 -5.12 -9.71
CA VAL A 112 17.86 -4.44 -9.08
C VAL A 112 16.72 -5.42 -8.83
N ASP A 113 16.38 -5.63 -7.56
CA ASP A 113 15.28 -6.50 -7.15
C ASP A 113 13.93 -5.80 -7.31
N ALA A 114 13.89 -4.49 -7.05
CA ALA A 114 12.68 -3.71 -7.18
C ALA A 114 12.93 -2.20 -7.33
N VAL A 115 11.99 -1.52 -7.99
CA VAL A 115 11.94 -0.06 -8.09
C VAL A 115 10.60 0.43 -7.57
N ARG A 116 10.60 1.47 -6.72
CA ARG A 116 9.40 2.13 -6.22
C ARG A 116 9.37 3.59 -6.69
N PHE A 117 8.27 3.98 -7.31
CA PHE A 117 8.05 5.30 -7.89
C PHE A 117 6.94 6.07 -7.17
N THR A 118 6.71 7.34 -7.52
CA THR A 118 5.69 8.19 -6.88
C THR A 118 4.42 8.29 -7.73
N TYR A 119 3.36 8.84 -7.14
CA TYR A 119 2.05 8.89 -7.76
C TYR A 119 1.27 10.13 -7.34
N THR A 120 0.24 10.45 -8.11
CA THR A 120 -0.72 11.49 -7.78
C THR A 120 -2.04 10.85 -7.39
N SER A 121 -2.57 11.19 -6.23
CA SER A 121 -3.89 10.78 -5.78
C SER A 121 -4.95 11.72 -6.36
N HIS A 122 -6.00 11.16 -6.96
CA HIS A 122 -7.18 11.86 -7.47
C HIS A 122 -8.39 11.39 -6.66
N ASP A 123 -8.94 12.27 -5.83
CA ASP A 123 -10.09 11.96 -4.99
C ASP A 123 -11.41 12.17 -5.74
N GLU A 124 -12.19 11.12 -5.96
CA GLU A 124 -13.45 11.21 -6.72
C GLU A 124 -14.57 11.99 -6.01
N ILE A 125 -14.50 12.13 -4.68
CA ILE A 125 -15.55 12.79 -3.90
C ILE A 125 -15.27 14.30 -3.82
N THR A 126 -14.01 14.66 -3.57
CA THR A 126 -13.60 16.04 -3.36
C THR A 126 -13.00 16.70 -4.59
N GLU A 127 -12.76 15.92 -5.65
CA GLU A 127 -12.08 16.31 -6.89
C GLU A 127 -10.63 16.83 -6.67
N LYS A 128 -10.10 16.66 -5.46
CA LYS A 128 -8.75 17.10 -5.12
C LYS A 128 -7.71 16.18 -5.74
N LYS A 129 -6.62 16.81 -6.16
CA LYS A 129 -5.40 16.14 -6.63
C LYS A 129 -4.27 16.42 -5.66
N GLU A 130 -3.60 15.36 -5.22
CA GLU A 130 -2.48 15.46 -4.29
C GLU A 130 -1.30 14.65 -4.81
N TYR A 131 -0.17 15.30 -5.01
CA TYR A 131 1.07 14.62 -5.35
C TYR A 131 1.65 13.92 -4.12
N ILE A 132 1.81 12.60 -4.19
CA ILE A 132 2.36 11.77 -3.12
C ILE A 132 3.81 11.40 -3.45
N GLY A 133 4.67 12.39 -3.29
CA GLY A 133 6.11 12.26 -3.46
C GLY A 133 6.87 11.81 -2.22
N TYR A 134 8.18 12.00 -2.28
CA TYR A 134 9.06 11.88 -1.13
C TYR A 134 9.60 13.24 -0.73
N CYS A 135 9.96 13.38 0.55
CA CYS A 135 10.99 14.33 0.91
C CYS A 135 12.31 13.89 0.26
N ILE A 136 13.16 14.83 -0.17
CA ILE A 136 14.48 14.48 -0.71
C ILE A 136 15.25 13.73 0.39
N THR A 137 15.68 12.50 0.08
CA THR A 137 16.48 11.64 0.96
C THR A 137 17.78 11.25 0.26
N ASP A 138 18.79 10.86 1.05
CA ASP A 138 20.12 10.53 0.54
C ASP A 138 20.17 9.23 -0.28
N PHE A 139 19.14 8.40 -0.22
CA PHE A 139 19.06 7.12 -0.92
C PHE A 139 18.24 7.15 -2.21
N LEU A 140 17.67 8.31 -2.59
CA LEU A 140 16.97 8.44 -3.86
C LEU A 140 17.91 8.14 -5.04
N TYR A 141 17.44 7.38 -6.02
CA TYR A 141 18.21 6.93 -7.19
C TYR A 141 19.42 6.03 -6.89
N LYS A 142 19.58 5.57 -5.65
CA LYS A 142 20.64 4.63 -5.26
C LYS A 142 20.04 3.24 -5.02
N LYS A 143 20.88 2.21 -5.20
CA LYS A 143 20.56 0.85 -4.77
C LYS A 143 20.77 0.76 -3.26
N VAL A 144 19.70 0.47 -2.52
CA VAL A 144 19.72 0.31 -1.06
C VAL A 144 18.99 -0.96 -0.64
N ASN A 145 19.18 -1.39 0.60
CA ASN A 145 18.31 -2.37 1.24
C ASN A 145 17.97 -1.90 2.66
N ILE A 146 16.94 -2.48 3.25
CA ILE A 146 16.50 -2.01 4.55
C ILE A 146 17.52 -2.26 5.67
N TYR A 147 18.50 -3.15 5.49
CA TYR A 147 19.55 -3.36 6.50
C TYR A 147 20.66 -2.32 6.46
N ASN A 148 20.88 -1.66 5.31
CA ASN A 148 21.87 -0.57 5.19
C ASN A 148 21.25 0.84 5.28
N ALA A 149 19.94 0.95 5.06
CA ALA A 149 19.16 2.18 5.22
C ALA A 149 17.74 1.85 5.76
N PRO A 150 17.59 1.47 7.04
CA PRO A 150 16.31 1.06 7.62
C PRO A 150 15.17 2.06 7.39
N GLU A 151 15.47 3.36 7.45
CA GLU A 151 14.52 4.45 7.27
C GLU A 151 13.89 4.48 5.87
N CYS A 152 14.48 3.81 4.88
CA CYS A 152 13.88 3.69 3.54
C CYS A 152 12.58 2.88 3.55
N PHE A 153 12.34 2.06 4.58
CA PHE A 153 11.11 1.29 4.71
C PHE A 153 9.86 2.18 4.82
N LYS A 154 9.96 3.37 5.45
CA LYS A 154 8.88 4.38 5.49
C LYS A 154 8.40 4.79 4.09
N MET A 155 9.28 4.74 3.11
CA MET A 155 8.99 5.09 1.72
C MET A 155 8.44 3.90 0.93
N TRP A 156 8.72 2.67 1.35
CA TRP A 156 8.32 1.45 0.66
C TRP A 156 6.80 1.32 0.52
N LYS A 157 6.05 1.49 1.62
CA LYS A 157 4.58 1.36 1.71
C LYS A 157 4.04 0.00 1.21
N SER A 158 2.79 -0.34 1.50
CA SER A 158 2.20 -1.63 1.12
C SER A 158 1.85 -1.74 -0.37
N SER A 159 1.34 -0.65 -0.97
CA SER A 159 0.70 -0.66 -2.29
C SER A 159 1.54 -1.33 -3.38
N ALA A 160 0.96 -2.34 -4.04
CA ALA A 160 1.62 -3.10 -5.10
C ALA A 160 1.86 -2.28 -6.37
N TRP A 161 0.92 -1.40 -6.71
CA TRP A 161 0.88 -0.61 -7.95
C TRP A 161 1.90 0.52 -8.04
N ILE A 162 2.64 0.84 -6.98
CA ILE A 162 3.76 1.80 -7.03
C ILE A 162 5.12 1.12 -7.19
N LYS A 163 5.15 -0.18 -7.49
CA LYS A 163 6.37 -0.99 -7.48
C LYS A 163 6.45 -1.89 -8.69
N ILE A 164 7.66 -1.99 -9.22
CA ILE A 164 8.03 -3.01 -10.20
C ILE A 164 9.11 -3.90 -9.60
N TYR A 165 8.99 -5.20 -9.78
CA TYR A 165 9.84 -6.21 -9.15
C TYR A 165 10.51 -7.08 -10.21
N LYS A 166 11.75 -7.49 -9.99
CA LYS A 166 12.36 -8.54 -10.82
C LYS A 166 11.62 -9.86 -10.58
N LYS A 167 11.18 -10.53 -11.65
CA LYS A 167 10.42 -11.79 -11.56
C LYS A 167 11.23 -12.88 -10.85
N ASP A 168 12.50 -13.01 -11.19
CA ASP A 168 13.41 -13.95 -10.55
C ASP A 168 13.54 -13.73 -9.03
N PHE A 169 13.53 -12.47 -8.60
CA PHE A 169 13.54 -12.11 -7.19
C PHE A 169 12.26 -12.60 -6.48
N ILE A 170 11.09 -12.41 -7.10
CA ILE A 170 9.81 -12.92 -6.59
C ILE A 170 9.87 -14.44 -6.40
N LEU A 171 10.32 -15.16 -7.44
CA LEU A 171 10.32 -16.64 -7.44
C LEU A 171 11.31 -17.22 -6.44
N LYS A 172 12.56 -16.70 -6.41
CA LYS A 172 13.63 -17.20 -5.51
C LYS A 172 13.29 -17.00 -4.03
N ASN A 173 12.54 -15.94 -3.71
CA ASN A 173 12.16 -15.60 -2.33
C ASN A 173 10.72 -16.05 -1.99
N ASN A 174 10.07 -16.83 -2.86
CA ASN A 174 8.70 -17.33 -2.67
C ASN A 174 7.70 -16.20 -2.30
N LEU A 175 7.81 -15.06 -2.99
CA LEU A 175 6.99 -13.89 -2.71
C LEU A 175 5.61 -14.03 -3.37
N TRP A 176 4.65 -14.58 -2.63
CA TRP A 176 3.25 -14.69 -3.09
C TRP A 176 2.33 -13.85 -2.22
N TYR A 177 1.30 -13.26 -2.80
CA TYR A 177 0.25 -12.60 -2.02
C TYR A 177 -0.57 -13.65 -1.24
N ASN A 178 -1.03 -13.28 -0.05
CA ASN A 178 -1.92 -14.11 0.76
C ASN A 178 -3.36 -14.12 0.19
N ASP A 179 -4.23 -14.92 0.80
CA ASP A 179 -5.63 -15.08 0.42
C ASP A 179 -6.56 -14.03 1.06
N TYR A 180 -6.00 -12.96 1.62
CA TYR A 180 -6.77 -11.91 2.25
C TYR A 180 -7.67 -11.22 1.22
N ARG A 181 -8.90 -10.94 1.64
CA ARG A 181 -9.85 -10.20 0.81
C ARG A 181 -9.53 -8.72 0.70
N CYS A 182 -8.81 -8.16 1.67
CA CYS A 182 -8.39 -6.78 1.73
C CYS A 182 -7.13 -6.70 2.58
N LEU A 183 -6.25 -5.73 2.27
CA LEU A 183 -4.97 -5.51 2.93
C LEU A 183 -3.94 -6.63 2.67
N GLU A 184 -4.09 -7.33 1.56
CA GLU A 184 -3.22 -8.43 1.13
C GLU A 184 -1.78 -7.99 0.79
N ASP A 185 -1.59 -6.69 0.56
CA ASP A 185 -0.34 -6.08 0.13
C ASP A 185 0.59 -5.72 1.31
N ILE A 186 0.05 -5.59 2.54
CA ILE A 186 0.82 -5.20 3.73
C ILE A 186 1.94 -6.22 4.00
N GLU A 187 1.56 -7.48 4.18
CA GLU A 187 2.49 -8.56 4.50
C GLU A 187 3.45 -8.86 3.34
N TYR A 188 2.95 -8.81 2.09
CA TYR A 188 3.79 -8.93 0.90
C TYR A 188 4.88 -7.86 0.87
N ALA A 189 4.53 -6.59 1.15
CA ALA A 189 5.49 -5.49 1.13
C ALA A 189 6.55 -5.61 2.23
N MET A 190 6.19 -6.09 3.43
CA MET A 190 7.15 -6.35 4.49
C MET A 190 8.14 -7.45 4.07
N ARG A 191 7.64 -8.60 3.60
CA ARG A 191 8.52 -9.70 3.13
C ARG A 191 9.38 -9.29 1.95
N SER A 192 8.84 -8.56 0.99
CA SER A 192 9.60 -8.14 -0.18
C SER A 192 10.71 -7.15 0.19
N ALA A 193 10.48 -6.25 1.13
CA ALA A 193 11.52 -5.36 1.64
C ALA A 193 12.63 -6.12 2.38
N LEU A 194 12.25 -7.08 3.23
CA LEU A 194 13.20 -7.91 4.00
C LEU A 194 14.08 -8.78 3.10
N ALA A 195 13.53 -9.27 1.98
CA ALA A 195 14.26 -10.14 1.06
C ALA A 195 15.15 -9.38 0.05
N ALA A 196 14.83 -8.12 -0.25
CA ALA A 196 15.50 -7.38 -1.32
C ALA A 196 16.91 -6.93 -0.91
N LYS A 197 17.86 -7.13 -1.81
CA LYS A 197 19.25 -6.67 -1.68
C LYS A 197 19.45 -5.28 -2.28
N ASN A 198 18.73 -4.99 -3.36
CA ASN A 198 18.82 -3.73 -4.08
C ASN A 198 17.43 -3.23 -4.50
N ILE A 199 16.95 -2.25 -3.74
CA ILE A 199 15.76 -1.45 -4.01
C ILE A 199 16.22 -0.08 -4.53
N ILE A 200 15.54 0.45 -5.54
CA ILE A 200 15.71 1.84 -5.97
C ILE A 200 14.41 2.61 -5.72
N PHE A 201 14.54 3.81 -5.16
CA PHE A 201 13.45 4.77 -5.03
C PHE A 201 13.63 5.88 -6.06
N ILE A 202 12.59 6.17 -6.85
CA ILE A 202 12.60 7.24 -7.87
C ILE A 202 11.46 8.24 -7.60
N LYS A 203 11.72 9.55 -7.74
CA LYS A 203 10.74 10.61 -7.42
C LYS A 203 9.73 10.86 -8.54
N GLU A 204 9.91 10.19 -9.67
CA GLU A 204 9.10 10.33 -10.86
C GLU A 204 7.66 9.93 -10.55
N ASN A 205 6.74 10.80 -10.96
CA ASN A 205 5.31 10.64 -10.78
C ASN A 205 4.77 9.84 -11.96
N LEU A 206 4.64 8.52 -11.81
CA LEU A 206 4.38 7.64 -12.95
C LEU A 206 2.96 7.08 -13.00
N LEU A 207 2.21 7.27 -11.93
CA LEU A 207 0.88 6.70 -11.76
C LEU A 207 -0.09 7.69 -11.13
N ASN A 208 -1.35 7.54 -11.49
CA ASN A 208 -2.45 8.31 -10.98
C ASN A 208 -3.44 7.37 -10.27
N TYR A 209 -3.46 7.49 -8.95
CA TYR A 209 -4.27 6.66 -8.07
C TYR A 209 -5.66 7.28 -7.89
N ARG A 210 -6.70 6.47 -8.05
CA ARG A 210 -8.10 6.90 -7.91
C ARG A 210 -8.60 6.65 -6.48
N ALA A 211 -8.53 7.69 -5.66
CA ALA A 211 -8.98 7.66 -4.28
C ALA A 211 -10.51 7.81 -4.15
N ASN A 212 -11.08 7.18 -3.12
CA ASN A 212 -12.49 7.32 -2.72
C ASN A 212 -13.53 7.01 -3.80
N ARG A 213 -13.16 6.25 -4.82
CA ARG A 213 -14.11 5.79 -5.84
C ARG A 213 -15.15 4.82 -5.28
N ASN A 214 -16.31 4.80 -5.93
CA ASN A 214 -17.35 3.84 -5.61
C ASN A 214 -16.89 2.40 -5.92
N GLY A 215 -17.26 1.46 -5.04
CA GLY A 215 -16.87 0.06 -5.15
C GLY A 215 -15.41 -0.25 -4.80
N SER A 216 -14.63 0.72 -4.28
CA SER A 216 -13.26 0.45 -3.84
C SER A 216 -13.21 -0.56 -2.71
N LEU A 217 -12.26 -1.49 -2.78
CA LEU A 217 -12.04 -2.49 -1.75
C LEU A 217 -11.68 -1.87 -0.39
N LEU A 218 -11.01 -0.72 -0.39
CA LEU A 218 -10.60 -0.01 0.83
C LEU A 218 -11.78 0.45 1.68
N THR A 219 -12.96 0.65 1.10
CA THR A 219 -14.19 0.99 1.85
C THR A 219 -14.61 -0.12 2.82
N LYS A 220 -14.13 -1.35 2.61
CA LYS A 220 -14.44 -2.53 3.42
C LYS A 220 -13.35 -2.87 4.45
N ARG A 221 -12.21 -2.15 4.47
CA ARG A 221 -11.03 -2.50 5.29
C ARG A 221 -11.33 -2.63 6.77
N ALA A 222 -12.29 -1.85 7.28
CA ALA A 222 -12.79 -1.92 8.65
C ALA A 222 -13.28 -3.33 9.06
N HIS A 223 -13.83 -4.10 8.12
CA HIS A 223 -14.29 -5.47 8.35
C HIS A 223 -13.17 -6.51 8.28
N TYR A 224 -11.96 -6.11 7.89
CA TYR A 224 -10.80 -6.99 7.71
C TYR A 224 -9.68 -6.67 8.70
N ILE A 225 -10.02 -6.12 9.85
CA ILE A 225 -9.08 -5.78 10.93
C ILE A 225 -8.24 -6.98 11.40
N ASP A 226 -8.79 -8.19 11.33
CA ASP A 226 -8.06 -9.41 11.72
C ASP A 226 -6.83 -9.66 10.85
N ASN A 227 -6.83 -9.20 9.59
CA ASN A 227 -5.69 -9.33 8.68
C ASN A 227 -4.52 -8.48 9.18
N VAL A 228 -4.75 -7.19 9.48
CA VAL A 228 -3.68 -6.32 10.01
C VAL A 228 -3.21 -6.77 11.39
N ILE A 229 -4.08 -7.38 12.22
CA ILE A 229 -3.68 -7.96 13.51
C ILE A 229 -2.73 -9.15 13.30
N LYS A 230 -3.04 -10.06 12.36
CA LYS A 230 -2.17 -11.19 12.02
C LYS A 230 -0.80 -10.70 11.54
N ASP A 231 -0.80 -9.73 10.64
CA ASP A 231 0.43 -9.17 10.07
C ASP A 231 1.25 -8.44 11.15
N THR A 232 0.59 -7.76 12.09
CA THR A 232 1.25 -7.14 13.25
C THR A 232 1.92 -8.19 14.13
N LYS A 233 1.23 -9.31 14.44
CA LYS A 233 1.81 -10.40 15.24
C LYS A 233 3.01 -11.03 14.55
N TRP A 234 2.91 -11.26 13.25
CA TRP A 234 4.02 -11.76 12.46
C TRP A 234 5.22 -10.80 12.51
N ALA A 235 5.00 -9.50 12.28
CA ALA A 235 6.06 -8.49 12.37
C ALA A 235 6.71 -8.43 13.76
N ASN A 236 5.91 -8.53 14.84
CA ASN A 236 6.43 -8.63 16.21
C ASN A 236 7.30 -9.86 16.43
N SER A 237 6.97 -10.99 15.80
CA SER A 237 7.71 -12.25 15.94
C SER A 237 9.01 -12.32 15.14
N LEU A 238 9.28 -11.37 14.25
CA LEU A 238 10.51 -11.36 13.45
C LEU A 238 11.75 -11.23 14.34
N ASP A 239 12.70 -12.14 14.15
CA ASP A 239 14.03 -12.08 14.74
C ASP A 239 15.02 -11.53 13.71
N ILE A 240 15.12 -10.21 13.67
CA ILE A 240 15.89 -9.44 12.69
C ILE A 240 16.57 -8.26 13.39
N ASP A 241 17.41 -7.54 12.65
CA ASP A 241 18.07 -6.32 13.14
C ASP A 241 17.06 -5.35 13.81
N LYS A 242 17.48 -4.76 14.92
CA LYS A 242 16.61 -3.95 15.80
C LYS A 242 16.13 -2.68 15.10
N GLU A 243 16.96 -2.02 14.31
CA GLU A 243 16.61 -0.78 13.62
C GLU A 243 15.62 -1.07 12.49
N VAL A 244 15.88 -2.13 11.72
CA VAL A 244 14.96 -2.62 10.69
C VAL A 244 13.61 -2.98 11.30
N LYS A 245 13.62 -3.74 12.41
CA LYS A 245 12.40 -4.13 13.12
C LYS A 245 11.62 -2.92 13.59
N ALA A 246 12.28 -1.90 14.12
CA ALA A 246 11.63 -0.69 14.57
C ALA A 246 10.90 0.04 13.43
N GLU A 247 11.51 0.14 12.24
CA GLU A 247 10.89 0.79 11.08
C GLU A 247 9.68 0.00 10.54
N ILE A 248 9.77 -1.34 10.54
CA ILE A 248 8.64 -2.21 10.18
C ILE A 248 7.49 -2.07 11.19
N LEU A 249 7.81 -2.11 12.48
CA LEU A 249 6.83 -1.99 13.55
C LEU A 249 6.16 -0.61 13.58
N ASP A 250 6.91 0.47 13.32
CA ASP A 250 6.39 1.83 13.18
C ASP A 250 5.27 1.89 12.13
N TYR A 251 5.55 1.32 10.97
CA TYR A 251 4.61 1.27 9.85
C TYR A 251 3.38 0.40 10.15
N ILE A 252 3.56 -0.84 10.59
CA ILE A 252 2.43 -1.76 10.79
C ILE A 252 1.56 -1.33 11.98
N TYR A 253 2.13 -0.71 13.02
CA TYR A 253 1.36 -0.15 14.12
C TYR A 253 0.54 1.06 13.67
N GLU A 254 1.07 1.90 12.78
CA GLU A 254 0.28 2.97 12.18
C GLU A 254 -0.94 2.40 11.45
N LEU A 255 -0.75 1.37 10.62
CA LEU A 255 -1.86 0.70 9.93
C LEU A 255 -2.85 0.04 10.88
N LEU A 256 -2.36 -0.64 11.92
CA LEU A 256 -3.20 -1.28 12.93
C LEU A 256 -4.09 -0.25 13.62
N VAL A 257 -3.51 0.88 14.04
CA VAL A 257 -4.25 1.97 14.70
C VAL A 257 -5.30 2.53 13.75
N MET A 258 -4.93 2.87 12.51
CA MET A 258 -5.88 3.45 11.54
C MET A 258 -7.04 2.50 11.22
N ASN A 259 -6.77 1.22 10.98
CA ASN A 259 -7.83 0.24 10.71
C ASN A 259 -8.71 -0.04 11.94
N CYS A 260 -8.14 -0.05 13.14
CA CYS A 260 -8.92 -0.11 14.39
C CYS A 260 -9.87 1.08 14.52
N LEU A 261 -9.41 2.28 14.17
CA LEU A 261 -10.23 3.49 14.21
C LEU A 261 -11.37 3.42 13.21
N ASP A 262 -11.11 3.05 11.97
CA ASP A 262 -12.16 2.91 10.97
C ASP A 262 -13.19 1.86 11.41
N ALA A 263 -12.74 0.71 11.89
CA ALA A 263 -13.62 -0.34 12.42
C ALA A 263 -14.46 0.15 13.61
N TYR A 264 -13.90 0.98 14.48
CA TYR A 264 -14.66 1.62 15.56
C TYR A 264 -15.71 2.59 15.01
N TYR A 265 -15.35 3.43 14.03
CA TYR A 265 -16.25 4.42 13.44
C TYR A 265 -17.44 3.82 12.71
N VAL A 266 -17.26 2.68 12.04
CA VAL A 266 -18.35 1.96 11.37
C VAL A 266 -19.03 0.93 12.28
N ASN A 267 -18.80 0.99 13.60
CA ASN A 267 -19.40 0.10 14.61
C ASN A 267 -19.09 -1.40 14.45
N VAL A 268 -18.02 -1.74 13.72
CA VAL A 268 -17.49 -3.11 13.63
C VAL A 268 -16.76 -3.50 14.92
N LEU A 269 -16.05 -2.54 15.52
CA LEU A 269 -15.24 -2.75 16.71
C LEU A 269 -15.75 -1.90 17.88
N LYS A 270 -15.92 -2.51 19.06
CA LYS A 270 -16.20 -1.76 20.29
C LYS A 270 -14.91 -1.21 20.89
N TYR A 271 -15.01 -0.08 21.59
CA TYR A 271 -13.88 0.55 22.28
C TYR A 271 -13.07 -0.42 23.17
N LYS A 272 -13.75 -1.29 23.94
CA LYS A 272 -13.08 -2.29 24.79
C LYS A 272 -12.25 -3.29 23.99
N GLN A 273 -12.72 -3.69 22.80
CA GLN A 273 -12.00 -4.61 21.92
C GLN A 273 -10.79 -3.92 21.29
N MET A 274 -10.96 -2.69 20.79
CA MET A 274 -9.86 -1.88 20.28
C MET A 274 -8.73 -1.71 21.30
N ARG A 275 -9.07 -1.36 22.55
CA ARG A 275 -8.11 -1.24 23.64
C ARG A 275 -7.37 -2.56 23.89
N LYS A 276 -8.08 -3.69 23.84
CA LYS A 276 -7.48 -5.03 24.01
C LYS A 276 -6.48 -5.31 22.88
N ILE A 277 -6.87 -5.06 21.63
CA ILE A 277 -6.00 -5.22 20.47
C ILE A 277 -4.71 -4.42 20.62
N PHE A 278 -4.79 -3.13 20.97
CA PHE A 278 -3.58 -2.32 21.17
C PHE A 278 -2.69 -2.87 22.29
N LYS A 279 -3.26 -3.25 23.43
CA LYS A 279 -2.49 -3.80 24.55
C LYS A 279 -1.76 -5.10 24.19
N GLU A 280 -2.35 -5.93 23.32
CA GLU A 280 -1.83 -7.25 22.97
C GLU A 280 -0.86 -7.26 21.80
N ASN A 281 -0.88 -6.22 20.95
CA ASN A 281 -0.16 -6.24 19.66
C ASN A 281 0.81 -5.06 19.47
N ILE A 282 0.73 -4.01 20.28
CA ILE A 282 1.66 -2.88 20.21
C ILE A 282 2.71 -3.04 21.30
N ASP A 283 3.96 -3.22 20.88
CA ASP A 283 5.12 -3.11 21.74
C ASP A 283 5.40 -1.63 22.02
N MET A 284 5.25 -1.24 23.28
CA MET A 284 5.42 0.13 23.73
C MET A 284 6.88 0.58 23.75
N ASP A 285 7.83 -0.36 23.84
CA ASP A 285 9.26 -0.05 23.84
C ASP A 285 9.75 0.34 22.45
N VAL A 286 9.03 -0.10 21.41
CA VAL A 286 9.27 0.26 20.00
C VAL A 286 8.40 1.45 19.57
N PHE A 287 7.29 1.71 20.27
CA PHE A 287 6.33 2.76 19.93
C PHE A 287 6.97 4.17 20.06
N SER A 288 7.50 4.65 18.94
CA SER A 288 8.35 5.83 18.91
C SER A 288 7.58 7.14 19.20
N VAL A 289 8.26 8.14 19.77
CA VAL A 289 7.68 9.49 19.96
C VAL A 289 7.23 10.12 18.63
N PRO A 290 8.00 10.00 17.53
CA PRO A 290 7.52 10.38 16.20
C PRO A 290 6.23 9.69 15.79
N LEU A 291 6.09 8.37 16.02
CA LEU A 291 4.86 7.62 15.75
C LEU A 291 3.69 8.15 16.56
N ALA A 292 3.89 8.32 17.87
CA ALA A 292 2.87 8.84 18.77
C ALA A 292 2.40 10.23 18.35
N ARG A 293 3.33 11.09 17.92
CA ARG A 293 3.02 12.43 17.40
C ARG A 293 2.28 12.37 16.07
N LYS A 294 2.75 11.59 15.10
CA LYS A 294 2.12 11.41 13.78
C LYS A 294 0.71 10.85 13.92
N LEU A 295 0.54 9.85 14.77
CA LEU A 295 -0.77 9.29 15.10
C LEU A 295 -1.65 10.35 15.73
N THR A 296 -1.14 11.12 16.70
CA THR A 296 -1.88 12.23 17.33
C THR A 296 -2.34 13.28 16.31
N GLU A 297 -1.49 13.70 15.38
CA GLU A 297 -1.81 14.67 14.32
C GLU A 297 -2.88 14.12 13.35
N LYS A 298 -2.72 12.88 12.87
CA LYS A 298 -3.71 12.21 12.00
C LYS A 298 -5.05 11.97 12.69
N VAL A 299 -5.00 11.72 13.98
CA VAL A 299 -6.16 11.52 14.83
C VAL A 299 -6.94 12.82 15.05
N LEU A 300 -6.22 13.95 15.21
CA LEU A 300 -6.80 15.26 15.46
C LEU A 300 -7.59 15.81 14.27
N SER A 301 -7.37 15.30 13.05
CA SER A 301 -8.16 15.67 11.86
C SER A 301 -9.55 15.01 11.83
N TYR A 302 -9.81 13.99 12.65
CA TYR A 302 -11.14 13.44 12.84
C TYR A 302 -11.90 14.28 13.88
N SER A 303 -12.91 15.04 13.43
CA SER A 303 -13.68 15.99 14.25
C SER A 303 -14.33 15.37 15.51
N SER A 304 -14.54 14.06 15.52
CA SER A 304 -15.13 13.27 16.60
C SER A 304 -14.13 12.81 17.67
N PHE A 305 -12.87 13.19 17.57
CA PHE A 305 -11.77 12.61 18.34
C PHE A 305 -11.37 13.36 19.63
N LYS A 306 -12.24 14.21 20.18
CA LYS A 306 -12.01 14.80 21.52
C LYS A 306 -11.92 13.73 22.64
N PHE A 307 -12.36 12.48 22.40
CA PHE A 307 -12.47 11.44 23.42
C PHE A 307 -11.36 10.37 23.42
N PHE A 308 -10.80 9.94 22.28
CA PHE A 308 -9.75 8.89 22.26
C PHE A 308 -8.37 9.42 22.63
N LEU A 309 -8.07 10.70 22.35
CA LEU A 309 -6.93 11.41 22.95
C LEU A 309 -6.95 11.34 24.49
N SER A 310 -8.13 11.16 25.05
CA SER A 310 -8.35 11.07 26.47
C SER A 310 -8.04 9.68 27.04
N TYR A 311 -7.58 8.68 26.28
CA TYR A 311 -7.26 7.38 26.89
C TYR A 311 -5.92 6.81 26.47
N CYS A 312 -5.68 6.70 25.17
CA CYS A 312 -4.39 6.23 24.66
C CYS A 312 -3.30 7.29 24.93
N ALA A 313 -3.61 8.56 24.69
CA ALA A 313 -2.71 9.67 25.04
C ALA A 313 -2.66 9.92 26.57
N ARG A 314 -3.75 9.73 27.33
CA ARG A 314 -3.71 9.93 28.79
C ARG A 314 -2.84 8.93 29.56
N ARG A 315 -2.61 7.71 29.05
CA ARG A 315 -1.68 6.76 29.67
C ARG A 315 -0.26 6.94 29.15
N PHE A 316 -0.10 7.04 27.83
CA PHE A 316 1.19 7.26 27.18
C PHE A 316 1.87 8.58 27.56
N ILE A 317 1.14 9.71 27.47
CA ILE A 317 1.66 11.05 27.81
C ILE A 317 1.89 11.18 29.32
N ARG A 318 1.04 10.56 30.17
CA ARG A 318 1.20 10.60 31.64
C ARG A 318 2.41 9.81 32.13
N GLU A 319 2.73 8.69 31.47
CA GLU A 319 3.86 7.85 31.86
C GLU A 319 5.19 8.40 31.30
N HIS A 320 5.21 9.10 30.16
CA HIS A 320 6.45 9.45 29.45
C HIS A 320 6.67 10.94 29.13
N PHE A 321 5.67 11.82 29.27
CA PHE A 321 5.78 13.26 28.94
C PHE A 321 4.99 14.20 29.89
N PRO A 322 5.46 14.39 31.15
CA PRO A 322 4.77 15.24 32.13
C PRO A 322 4.63 16.72 31.70
N GLU A 323 5.57 17.25 30.91
CA GLU A 323 5.55 18.64 30.43
C GLU A 323 4.53 18.90 29.29
N LEU A 324 4.30 17.92 28.42
CA LEU A 324 3.25 17.98 27.38
C LEU A 324 1.85 17.85 27.99
N THR A 325 1.73 17.07 29.07
CA THR A 325 0.50 16.97 29.87
C THR A 325 0.09 18.34 30.42
N LYS A 326 1.03 19.10 30.98
CA LYS A 326 0.79 20.47 31.47
C LYS A 326 0.33 21.42 30.36
N LYS A 327 0.96 21.38 29.18
CA LYS A 327 0.56 22.21 28.03
C LYS A 327 -0.83 21.86 27.50
N TYR A 328 -1.19 20.57 27.41
CA TYR A 328 -2.52 20.13 27.00
C TYR A 328 -3.62 20.62 27.96
N PHE A 329 -3.41 20.51 29.28
CA PHE A 329 -4.36 21.03 30.26
C PHE A 329 -4.44 22.56 30.28
N ALA A 330 -3.34 23.27 30.01
CA ALA A 330 -3.35 24.73 29.86
C ALA A 330 -4.17 25.20 28.64
N ILE A 331 -4.04 24.50 27.50
CA ILE A 331 -4.81 24.78 26.28
C ILE A 331 -6.29 24.43 26.48
N LYS A 332 -6.59 23.29 27.10
CA LYS A 332 -7.97 22.87 27.42
C LYS A 332 -8.66 23.84 28.39
N LYS A 333 -7.93 24.38 29.38
CA LYS A 333 -8.45 25.38 30.32
C LYS A 333 -8.75 26.71 29.63
N LYS A 334 -7.93 27.14 28.67
CA LYS A 334 -8.20 28.31 27.82
C LYS A 334 -9.43 28.13 26.94
N LEU A 335 -9.60 26.96 26.31
CA LEU A 335 -10.73 26.67 25.42
C LEU A 335 -12.08 26.50 26.15
N LEU A 336 -12.06 26.12 27.43
CA LEU A 336 -13.26 26.01 28.27
C LEU A 336 -13.64 27.32 28.99
N GLN A 337 -12.82 28.37 28.88
CA GLN A 337 -13.11 29.71 29.41
C GLN A 337 -13.70 30.65 28.34
N THR A 338 -13.77 30.21 27.08
CA THR A 338 -14.31 30.96 25.94
C THR A 338 -15.66 30.43 25.45
N ASN A 339 -16.41 29.71 26.29
CA ASN A 339 -17.81 29.34 26.06
C ASN A 339 -18.67 29.86 27.20
#